data_AF-A0A543B0W2-F1
#
_entry.id   AF-A0A543B0W2-F1
#
_cell.length_a   1.000
_cell.length_b   1.000
_cell.length_c   1.000
_cell.angle_alpha   90.00
_cell.angle_beta   90.00
_cell.angle_gamma   90.00
#
_symmetry.space_group_name_H-M   'P 1'
#
loop_
_entity.id
_entity.type
_entity.pdbx_description
1 polymer ?
#
loop_
_entity_poly.entity_id
_entity_poly.type
_entity_poly.pdbx_seq_one_letter_code
_entity_poly.pdbx_strand_id
1 'polypeptide(L)'
;MTYQSMGEASRDAIIVRGHDLTGDLIGGIGFTDMIMLELTGRLPDEAGRAVLDAVLVALTEHGLTPSAMVARLTDLGAPDAMQGAVAAGLLGAGDRFLGAIDGCARLLQEWPNGVDDSEHAATIVAATRAEHRRVPGLGHPTHTDGDPRTDVLYRVADTVGLDTTARDRFGLVQAAAQRATGRPLPINVDGAAAVLLTQVGLPWQACRGIALVARSAGLIGHLLDEQRQPTASAIWASAEKAVPYQPPDVPG
;
A
#
# COMPACT_ATOMS: atom_id res chain seq x y z
N MET A 1 0.12 -33.63 -11.87
CA MET A 1 -1.12 -33.01 -12.37
C MET A 1 -1.15 -31.58 -11.84
N THR A 2 -1.39 -30.60 -12.72
CA THR A 2 -1.37 -29.17 -12.38
C THR A 2 -2.80 -28.65 -12.29
N TYR A 3 -3.13 -27.86 -11.27
CA TYR A 3 -4.48 -27.33 -11.04
C TYR A 3 -4.43 -25.89 -10.53
N GLN A 4 -5.53 -25.15 -10.67
CA GLN A 4 -5.75 -23.80 -10.14
C GLN A 4 -7.00 -23.79 -9.26
N SER A 5 -7.08 -22.85 -8.31
CA SER A 5 -8.16 -22.75 -7.33
C SER A 5 -8.75 -21.33 -7.22
N MET A 6 -8.59 -20.52 -8.27
CA MET A 6 -9.13 -19.15 -8.35
C MET A 6 -10.60 -19.17 -8.78
N GLY A 7 -10.91 -19.85 -9.89
CA GLY A 7 -12.27 -19.89 -10.39
C GLY A 7 -12.42 -20.56 -11.75
N GLU A 8 -13.66 -20.77 -12.18
CA GLU A 8 -14.01 -21.35 -13.48
C GLU A 8 -15.17 -20.56 -14.09
N ALA A 9 -15.15 -20.38 -15.41
CA ALA A 9 -16.28 -19.83 -16.15
C ALA A 9 -16.80 -20.89 -17.12
N SER A 10 -18.09 -21.19 -17.02
CA SER A 10 -18.81 -22.12 -17.91
C SER A 10 -19.94 -21.39 -18.64
N ARG A 11 -20.74 -22.13 -19.41
CA ARG A 11 -21.94 -21.57 -20.06
C ARG A 11 -22.94 -21.02 -19.05
N ASP A 12 -23.11 -21.72 -17.93
CA ASP A 12 -24.25 -21.53 -17.02
C ASP A 12 -23.85 -20.94 -15.67
N ALA A 13 -22.56 -20.95 -15.33
CA ALA A 13 -22.07 -20.47 -14.04
C ALA A 13 -20.65 -19.90 -14.11
N ILE A 14 -20.37 -18.95 -13.24
CA ILE A 14 -19.02 -18.47 -12.93
C ILE A 14 -18.75 -18.79 -11.47
N ILE A 15 -17.73 -19.60 -11.21
CA ILE A 15 -17.32 -20.01 -9.87
C ILE A 15 -16.07 -19.22 -9.48
N VAL A 16 -16.09 -18.59 -8.31
CA VAL A 16 -14.93 -17.91 -7.71
C VAL A 16 -14.66 -18.49 -6.34
N ARG A 17 -13.46 -19.03 -6.14
CA ARG A 17 -13.04 -19.66 -4.86
C ARG A 17 -14.06 -20.68 -4.31
N GLY A 18 -14.80 -21.35 -5.19
CA GLY A 18 -15.83 -22.34 -4.81
C GLY A 18 -17.24 -21.77 -4.59
N HIS A 19 -17.44 -20.47 -4.78
CA HIS A 19 -18.74 -19.79 -4.70
C HIS A 19 -19.29 -19.47 -6.09
N ASP A 20 -20.61 -19.54 -6.28
CA ASP A 20 -21.24 -19.03 -7.50
C ASP A 20 -21.23 -17.50 -7.48
N LEU A 21 -20.53 -16.89 -8.44
CA LEU A 21 -20.43 -15.44 -8.55
C LEU A 21 -21.80 -14.78 -8.68
N THR A 22 -22.72 -15.40 -9.43
CA THR A 22 -24.04 -14.83 -9.74
C THR A 22 -25.07 -15.11 -8.66
N GLY A 23 -24.98 -16.28 -8.01
CA GLY A 23 -25.89 -16.71 -6.96
C GLY A 23 -25.49 -16.24 -5.56
N ASP A 24 -24.21 -16.27 -5.23
CA ASP A 24 -23.70 -16.10 -3.86
C ASP A 24 -23.02 -14.75 -3.63
N LEU A 25 -22.31 -14.22 -4.65
CA LEU A 25 -21.38 -13.09 -4.43
C LEU A 25 -21.94 -11.73 -4.89
N ILE A 26 -22.43 -11.61 -6.13
CA ILE A 26 -22.93 -10.34 -6.67
C ILE A 26 -24.14 -9.87 -5.85
N GLY A 27 -24.02 -8.69 -5.22
CA GLY A 27 -25.06 -8.13 -4.35
C GLY A 27 -25.13 -8.74 -2.95
N GLY A 28 -24.40 -9.83 -2.70
CA GLY A 28 -24.28 -10.47 -1.38
C GLY A 28 -23.09 -9.96 -0.57
N ILE A 29 -21.99 -9.61 -1.24
CA ILE A 29 -20.75 -9.13 -0.59
C ILE A 29 -20.26 -7.81 -1.19
N GLY A 30 -19.42 -7.11 -0.42
CA GLY A 30 -18.74 -5.90 -0.87
C GLY A 30 -17.45 -6.21 -1.63
N PHE A 31 -16.89 -5.20 -2.31
CA PHE A 31 -15.63 -5.35 -3.05
C PHE A 31 -14.45 -5.74 -2.14
N THR A 32 -14.42 -5.21 -0.92
CA THR A 32 -13.40 -5.53 0.09
C THR A 32 -13.43 -7.01 0.50
N ASP A 33 -14.61 -7.59 0.57
CA ASP A 33 -14.75 -9.02 0.86
C ASP A 33 -14.27 -9.86 -0.31
N MET A 34 -14.57 -9.42 -1.53
CA MET A 34 -14.12 -10.07 -2.75
C MET A 34 -12.60 -10.06 -2.82
N ILE A 35 -11.94 -8.95 -2.46
CA ILE A 35 -10.47 -8.88 -2.34
C ILE A 35 -9.96 -9.92 -1.34
N MET A 36 -10.54 -9.97 -0.14
CA MET A 36 -10.11 -10.92 0.89
C MET A 36 -10.33 -12.38 0.45
N LEU A 37 -11.46 -12.68 -0.20
CA LEU A 37 -11.77 -13.98 -0.76
C LEU A 37 -10.75 -14.37 -1.85
N GLU A 38 -10.45 -13.47 -2.78
CA GLU A 38 -9.48 -13.71 -3.84
C GLU A 38 -8.07 -13.96 -3.31
N LEU A 39 -7.67 -13.23 -2.26
CA LEU A 39 -6.32 -13.33 -1.70
C LEU A 39 -6.15 -14.49 -0.72
N THR A 40 -7.19 -14.87 0.02
CA THR A 40 -7.08 -15.81 1.15
C THR A 40 -7.98 -17.04 1.06
N GLY A 41 -8.89 -17.06 0.08
CA GLY A 41 -9.93 -18.10 -0.05
C GLY A 41 -11.01 -18.02 1.04
N ARG A 42 -11.06 -16.94 1.83
CA ARG A 42 -12.02 -16.75 2.92
C ARG A 42 -12.59 -15.35 2.88
N LEU A 43 -13.86 -15.22 3.23
CA LEU A 43 -14.49 -13.93 3.48
C LEU A 43 -13.94 -13.34 4.80
N PRO A 44 -13.84 -12.00 4.91
CA PRO A 44 -13.49 -11.36 6.17
C PRO A 44 -14.67 -11.41 7.13
N ASP A 45 -14.39 -11.40 8.43
CA ASP A 45 -15.38 -11.06 9.44
C ASP A 45 -15.66 -9.55 9.43
N GLU A 46 -16.62 -9.10 10.24
CA GLU A 46 -17.04 -7.70 10.29
C GLU A 46 -15.90 -6.76 10.70
N ALA A 47 -15.10 -7.16 11.70
CA ALA A 47 -13.96 -6.39 12.17
C ALA A 47 -12.86 -6.27 11.10
N GLY A 48 -12.48 -7.39 10.49
CA GLY A 48 -11.47 -7.43 9.43
C GLY A 48 -11.89 -6.64 8.19
N ARG A 49 -13.18 -6.69 7.83
CA ARG A 49 -13.75 -5.89 6.74
C ARG A 49 -13.65 -4.41 7.02
N ALA A 50 -14.10 -3.95 8.20
CA ALA A 50 -14.08 -2.54 8.57
C ALA A 50 -12.65 -1.97 8.57
N VAL A 51 -11.68 -2.76 9.03
CA VAL A 51 -10.26 -2.38 9.04
C VAL A 51 -9.69 -2.36 7.63
N LEU A 52 -9.98 -3.36 6.80
CA LEU A 52 -9.49 -3.41 5.42
C LEU A 52 -10.07 -2.26 4.57
N ASP A 53 -11.35 -1.93 4.75
CA ASP A 53 -11.99 -0.76 4.15
C ASP A 53 -11.26 0.53 4.54
N ALA A 54 -10.98 0.72 5.83
CA ALA A 54 -10.28 1.89 6.32
C ALA A 54 -8.86 2.01 5.73
N VAL A 55 -8.14 0.90 5.61
CA VAL A 55 -6.81 0.87 4.97
C VAL A 55 -6.90 1.24 3.49
N LEU A 56 -7.85 0.66 2.74
CA LEU A 56 -8.06 0.98 1.33
C LEU A 56 -8.34 2.48 1.13
N VAL A 57 -9.22 3.06 1.96
CA VAL A 57 -9.52 4.50 1.94
C VAL A 57 -8.28 5.33 2.22
N ALA A 58 -7.51 5.01 3.26
CA ALA A 58 -6.33 5.78 3.67
C ALA A 58 -5.20 5.79 2.63
N LEU A 59 -5.14 4.75 1.79
CA LEU A 59 -4.12 4.59 0.74
C LEU A 59 -4.57 5.16 -0.62
N THR A 60 -5.86 5.44 -0.82
CA THR A 60 -6.43 5.77 -2.14
C THR A 60 -5.84 7.04 -2.74
N GLU A 61 -5.77 8.14 -1.98
CA GLU A 61 -5.39 9.46 -2.49
C GLU A 61 -4.33 10.14 -1.63
N HIS A 62 -3.37 10.83 -2.27
CA HIS A 62 -2.31 11.61 -1.63
C HIS A 62 -1.85 12.80 -2.50
N GLY A 63 -2.73 13.32 -3.35
CA GLY A 63 -2.49 14.46 -4.22
C GLY A 63 -1.57 14.14 -5.39
N LEU A 64 -0.88 15.17 -5.88
CA LEU A 64 -0.02 15.12 -7.07
C LEU A 64 1.33 14.39 -6.80
N THR A 65 1.22 13.12 -6.43
CA THR A 65 2.36 12.20 -6.23
C THR A 65 3.07 11.93 -7.56
N PRO A 66 4.33 11.44 -7.55
CA PRO A 66 5.00 10.98 -8.77
C PRO A 66 4.16 9.99 -9.58
N SER A 67 3.45 9.08 -8.90
CA SER A 67 2.52 8.13 -9.52
C SER A 67 1.38 8.84 -10.28
N ALA A 68 0.73 9.82 -9.66
CA ALA A 68 -0.32 10.61 -10.31
C ALA A 68 0.20 11.46 -11.48
N MET A 69 1.39 12.08 -11.32
CA MET A 69 2.02 12.86 -12.39
C MET A 69 2.36 11.99 -13.61
N VAL A 70 2.94 10.82 -13.39
CA VAL A 70 3.27 9.88 -14.47
C VAL A 70 2.02 9.39 -15.18
N ALA A 71 0.95 9.07 -14.45
CA ALA A 71 -0.32 8.69 -15.04
C ALA A 71 -0.87 9.79 -15.96
N ARG A 72 -0.93 11.05 -15.47
CA ARG A 72 -1.40 12.21 -16.26
C ARG A 72 -0.52 12.50 -17.48
N LEU A 73 0.79 12.42 -17.35
CA LEU A 73 1.71 12.59 -18.49
C LEU A 73 1.58 11.47 -19.52
N THR A 74 1.30 10.25 -19.09
CA THR A 74 1.04 9.11 -19.99
C THR A 74 -0.28 9.32 -20.73
N ASP A 75 -1.33 9.75 -20.03
CA ASP A 75 -2.63 10.08 -20.62
C ASP A 75 -2.54 11.22 -21.63
N LEU A 76 -1.72 12.24 -21.37
CA LEU A 76 -1.43 13.32 -22.34
C LEU A 76 -0.88 12.77 -23.68
N GLY A 77 -0.06 11.72 -23.62
CA GLY A 77 0.51 11.09 -24.82
C GLY A 77 -0.42 10.09 -25.51
N ALA A 78 -1.31 9.44 -24.75
CA ALA A 78 -2.22 8.40 -25.23
C ALA A 78 -3.58 8.47 -24.50
N PRO A 79 -4.43 9.47 -24.81
CA PRO A 79 -5.67 9.75 -24.08
C PRO A 79 -6.75 8.67 -24.27
N ASP A 80 -6.59 7.79 -25.26
CA ASP A 80 -7.44 6.62 -25.51
C ASP A 80 -7.02 5.38 -24.68
N ALA A 81 -5.90 5.45 -23.96
CA ALA A 81 -5.30 4.32 -23.24
C ALA A 81 -5.27 4.51 -21.72
N MET A 82 -6.43 4.73 -21.09
CA MET A 82 -6.55 4.91 -19.63
C MET A 82 -5.85 3.80 -18.83
N GLN A 83 -6.00 2.54 -19.25
CA GLN A 83 -5.33 1.39 -18.63
C GLN A 83 -3.80 1.52 -18.67
N GLY A 84 -3.25 2.10 -19.74
CA GLY A 84 -1.82 2.36 -19.88
C GLY A 84 -1.37 3.45 -18.92
N ALA A 85 -2.15 4.52 -18.77
CA ALA A 85 -1.88 5.59 -17.81
C ALA A 85 -1.94 5.12 -16.35
N VAL A 86 -2.96 4.31 -15.99
CA VAL A 86 -3.03 3.69 -14.66
C VAL A 86 -1.83 2.78 -14.45
N ALA A 87 -1.50 1.90 -15.40
CA ALA A 87 -0.34 1.03 -15.30
C ALA A 87 0.96 1.83 -15.11
N ALA A 88 1.17 2.90 -15.88
CA ALA A 88 2.34 3.77 -15.75
C ALA A 88 2.44 4.40 -14.35
N GLY A 89 1.32 4.88 -13.80
CA GLY A 89 1.28 5.38 -12.43
C GLY A 89 1.62 4.31 -11.38
N LEU A 90 1.19 3.06 -11.59
CA LEU A 90 1.45 1.95 -10.68
C LEU A 90 2.87 1.38 -10.80
N LEU A 91 3.51 1.44 -11.98
CA LEU A 91 4.86 0.92 -12.22
C LEU A 91 5.94 1.64 -11.39
N GLY A 92 5.63 2.84 -10.88
CA GLY A 92 6.49 3.56 -9.93
C GLY A 92 6.43 3.03 -8.49
N ALA A 93 5.55 2.06 -8.18
CA ALA A 93 5.44 1.45 -6.86
C ALA A 93 6.63 0.51 -6.61
N GLY A 94 7.37 0.77 -5.53
CA GLY A 94 8.55 0.01 -5.13
C GLY A 94 9.04 0.41 -3.75
N ASP A 95 10.23 -0.01 -3.34
CA ASP A 95 10.69 0.13 -1.95
C ASP A 95 10.69 1.56 -1.40
N ARG A 96 10.81 2.56 -2.28
CA ARG A 96 10.77 3.98 -1.91
C ARG A 96 9.37 4.58 -1.87
N PHE A 97 8.40 3.95 -2.55
CA PHE A 97 7.04 4.45 -2.71
C PHE A 97 6.05 3.27 -2.72
N LEU A 98 5.18 3.17 -1.70
CA LEU A 98 4.22 2.06 -1.48
C LEU A 98 4.84 0.70 -1.09
N GLY A 99 6.14 0.49 -1.30
CA GLY A 99 6.82 -0.77 -0.97
C GLY A 99 7.26 -0.94 0.48
N ALA A 100 6.94 0.01 1.38
CA ALA A 100 7.21 -0.17 2.80
C ALA A 100 6.21 -1.13 3.48
N ILE A 101 5.03 -1.32 2.88
CA ILE A 101 3.92 -2.08 3.48
C ILE A 101 4.26 -3.57 3.58
N ASP A 102 4.68 -4.21 2.48
CA ASP A 102 5.01 -5.64 2.46
C ASP A 102 6.26 -5.94 3.28
N GLY A 103 7.26 -5.06 3.26
CA GLY A 103 8.46 -5.20 4.10
C GLY A 103 8.14 -5.12 5.60
N CYS A 104 7.26 -4.20 6.01
CA CYS A 104 6.80 -4.08 7.39
C CYS A 104 5.92 -5.26 7.81
N ALA A 105 4.98 -5.67 6.95
CA ALA A 105 4.11 -6.82 7.22
C ALA A 105 4.91 -8.11 7.35
N ARG A 106 5.91 -8.32 6.49
CA ARG A 106 6.81 -9.47 6.57
C ARG A 106 7.54 -9.54 7.91
N LEU A 107 8.09 -8.42 8.36
CA LEU A 107 8.80 -8.31 9.64
C LEU A 107 7.89 -8.68 10.83
N LEU A 108 6.60 -8.35 10.77
CA LEU A 108 5.63 -8.70 11.80
C LEU A 108 5.13 -10.14 11.70
N GLN A 109 4.96 -10.68 10.49
CA GLN A 109 4.42 -12.02 10.25
C GLN A 109 5.47 -13.12 10.40
N GLU A 110 6.75 -12.83 10.15
CA GLU A 110 7.88 -13.74 10.38
C GLU A 110 8.42 -13.67 11.81
N TRP A 111 7.71 -12.99 12.71
CA TRP A 111 8.11 -12.83 14.11
C TRP A 111 8.17 -14.19 14.83
N PRO A 112 9.31 -14.58 15.40
CA PRO A 112 9.49 -15.91 15.97
C PRO A 112 8.71 -16.10 17.27
N ASN A 113 8.29 -17.34 17.53
CA ASN A 113 7.62 -17.69 18.78
C ASN A 113 8.63 -17.86 19.93
N GLY A 114 8.22 -17.48 21.15
CA GLY A 114 8.99 -17.76 22.38
C GLY A 114 10.24 -16.89 22.57
N VAL A 115 10.39 -15.82 21.80
CA VAL A 115 11.46 -14.82 22.00
C VAL A 115 10.98 -13.68 22.89
N ASP A 116 11.93 -12.93 23.45
CA ASP A 116 11.62 -11.61 24.02
C ASP A 116 11.37 -10.60 22.89
N ASP A 117 10.17 -10.01 22.85
CA ASP A 117 9.77 -9.12 21.78
C ASP A 117 10.62 -7.84 21.72
N SER A 118 11.12 -7.35 22.86
CA SER A 118 11.97 -6.15 22.93
C SER A 118 13.39 -6.44 22.40
N GLU A 119 13.97 -7.59 22.75
CA GLU A 119 15.25 -8.04 22.21
C GLU A 119 15.16 -8.30 20.70
N HIS A 120 14.08 -8.93 20.24
CA HIS A 120 13.87 -9.18 18.82
C HIS A 120 13.71 -7.86 18.03
N ALA A 121 12.93 -6.92 18.55
CA ALA A 121 12.80 -5.58 17.97
C ALA A 121 14.15 -4.86 17.85
N ALA A 122 15.00 -4.93 18.88
CA ALA A 122 16.35 -4.36 18.84
C ALA A 122 17.23 -5.04 17.77
N THR A 123 17.11 -6.36 17.61
CA THR A 123 17.83 -7.14 16.60
C THR A 123 17.46 -6.73 15.18
N ILE A 124 16.16 -6.59 14.91
CA ILE A 124 15.63 -6.09 13.63
C ILE A 124 16.24 -4.73 13.27
N VAL A 125 16.24 -3.80 14.23
CA VAL A 125 16.78 -2.45 14.04
C VAL A 125 18.28 -2.48 13.79
N ALA A 126 19.02 -3.30 14.55
CA ALA A 126 20.46 -3.44 14.37
C ALA A 126 20.82 -3.99 12.98
N ALA A 127 20.13 -5.06 12.54
CA ALA A 127 20.34 -5.66 11.22
C ALA A 127 20.03 -4.66 10.09
N THR A 128 18.89 -3.98 10.16
CA THR A 128 18.49 -2.99 9.14
C THR A 128 19.51 -1.86 9.02
N ARG A 129 20.08 -1.41 10.14
CA ARG A 129 21.12 -0.37 10.15
C ARG A 129 22.46 -0.85 9.61
N ALA A 130 22.84 -2.11 9.88
CA ALA A 130 24.05 -2.71 9.32
C ALA A 130 24.01 -2.77 7.79
N GLU A 131 22.82 -2.90 7.21
CA GLU A 131 22.59 -2.83 5.76
C GLU A 131 22.50 -1.39 5.21
N HIS A 132 22.69 -0.36 6.05
CA HIS A 132 22.45 1.05 5.71
C HIS A 132 21.03 1.35 5.19
N ARG A 133 20.06 0.54 5.62
CA ARG A 133 18.65 0.70 5.28
C ARG A 133 17.88 1.39 6.42
N ARG A 134 16.66 1.82 6.10
CA ARG A 134 15.69 2.31 7.08
C ARG A 134 14.69 1.20 7.40
N VAL A 135 14.19 1.18 8.63
CA VAL A 135 13.11 0.27 9.01
C VAL A 135 11.86 0.65 8.21
N PRO A 136 11.26 -0.28 7.46
CA PRO A 136 10.06 0.00 6.69
C PRO A 136 8.89 0.40 7.60
N GLY A 137 8.07 1.35 7.16
CA GLY A 137 6.93 1.85 7.93
C GLY A 137 7.25 2.93 8.97
N LEU A 138 8.54 3.29 9.14
CA LEU A 138 8.97 4.32 10.08
C LEU A 138 9.53 5.57 9.38
N GLY A 139 9.11 6.73 9.90
CA GLY A 139 9.48 8.05 9.42
C GLY A 139 8.60 8.53 8.28
N HIS A 140 8.45 9.85 8.19
CA HIS A 140 7.68 10.50 7.15
C HIS A 140 8.38 11.83 6.75
N PRO A 141 8.54 12.14 5.43
CA PRO A 141 9.19 13.38 5.01
C PRO A 141 8.36 14.64 5.32
N THR A 142 7.04 14.57 5.15
CA THR A 142 6.09 15.66 5.43
C THR A 142 5.59 15.68 6.87
N HIS A 143 5.07 14.55 7.36
CA HIS A 143 4.47 14.40 8.69
C HIS A 143 5.51 14.01 9.75
N THR A 144 6.51 14.86 9.98
CA THR A 144 7.60 14.59 10.93
C THR A 144 7.13 14.41 12.37
N ASP A 145 5.98 15.01 12.72
CA ASP A 145 5.37 14.95 14.05
C ASP A 145 4.32 13.84 14.21
N GLY A 146 4.04 13.08 13.15
CA GLY A 146 3.02 12.02 13.13
C GLY A 146 2.12 12.08 11.90
N ASP A 147 1.94 10.94 11.24
CA ASP A 147 1.00 10.83 10.11
C ASP A 147 -0.44 10.81 10.65
N PRO A 148 -1.30 11.78 10.29
CA PRO A 148 -2.64 11.89 10.86
C PRO A 148 -3.54 10.69 10.53
N ARG A 149 -3.20 9.91 9.49
CA ARG A 149 -3.97 8.70 9.13
C ARG A 149 -3.72 7.57 10.10
N THR A 150 -2.52 7.46 10.66
CA THR A 150 -2.13 6.38 11.57
C THR A 150 -3.07 6.30 12.78
N ASP A 151 -3.32 7.43 13.43
CA ASP A 151 -4.18 7.49 14.62
C ASP A 151 -5.65 7.18 14.31
N VAL A 152 -6.13 7.58 13.13
CA VAL A 152 -7.50 7.28 12.67
C VAL A 152 -7.63 5.78 12.37
N LEU A 153 -6.66 5.20 11.66
CA LEU A 153 -6.62 3.79 11.33
C LEU A 153 -6.61 2.90 12.58
N TYR A 154 -5.77 3.23 13.57
CA TYR A 154 -5.75 2.49 14.83
C TYR A 154 -7.04 2.64 15.64
N ARG A 155 -7.66 3.83 15.64
CA ARG A 155 -8.96 4.02 16.29
C ARG A 155 -10.08 3.17 15.68
N VAL A 156 -10.07 2.97 14.35
CA VAL A 156 -11.01 2.06 13.69
C VAL A 156 -10.80 0.64 14.21
N ALA A 157 -9.55 0.17 14.24
CA ALA A 157 -9.21 -1.16 14.75
C ALA A 157 -9.59 -1.34 16.23
N ASP A 158 -9.41 -0.30 17.05
CA ASP A 158 -9.79 -0.32 18.48
C ASP A 158 -11.32 -0.42 18.64
N THR A 159 -12.06 0.30 17.79
CA THR A 159 -13.54 0.31 17.83
C THR A 159 -14.12 -1.08 17.53
N VAL A 160 -13.47 -1.85 16.66
CA VAL A 160 -13.88 -3.22 16.30
C VAL A 160 -13.20 -4.30 17.14
N GLY A 161 -12.38 -3.92 18.13
CA GLY A 161 -11.75 -4.84 19.07
C GLY A 161 -10.69 -5.77 18.44
N LEU A 162 -9.96 -5.28 17.44
CA LEU A 162 -8.89 -6.06 16.80
C LEU A 162 -7.74 -6.34 17.79
N ASP A 163 -7.17 -7.55 17.75
CA ASP A 163 -5.99 -7.91 18.56
C ASP A 163 -4.84 -6.92 18.34
N THR A 164 -4.13 -6.51 19.39
CA THR A 164 -3.06 -5.49 19.32
C THR A 164 -1.66 -6.06 19.16
N THR A 165 -1.47 -7.38 19.14
CA THR A 165 -0.14 -8.02 19.20
C THR A 165 0.82 -7.48 18.14
N ALA A 166 0.38 -7.38 16.87
CA ALA A 166 1.22 -6.86 15.80
C ALA A 166 1.54 -5.36 15.97
N ARG A 167 0.58 -4.57 16.49
CA ARG A 167 0.76 -3.15 16.78
C ARG A 167 1.79 -2.96 17.90
N ASP A 168 1.67 -3.73 18.97
CA ASP A 168 2.56 -3.65 20.14
C ASP A 168 4.01 -4.01 19.75
N ARG A 169 4.18 -5.07 18.97
CA ARG A 169 5.48 -5.46 18.38
C ARG A 169 6.07 -4.36 17.51
N PHE A 170 5.26 -3.74 16.64
CA PHE A 170 5.76 -2.65 15.81
C PHE A 170 6.11 -1.39 16.63
N GLY A 171 5.39 -1.14 17.73
CA GLY A 171 5.73 -0.12 18.72
C GLY A 171 7.10 -0.36 19.37
N LEU A 172 7.44 -1.61 19.68
CA LEU A 172 8.78 -1.96 20.18
C LEU A 172 9.88 -1.71 19.14
N VAL A 173 9.63 -2.05 17.88
CA VAL A 173 10.53 -1.75 16.75
C VAL A 173 10.72 -0.24 16.60
N GLN A 174 9.64 0.54 16.67
CA GLN A 174 9.69 2.00 16.65
C GLN A 174 10.56 2.55 17.79
N ALA A 175 10.30 2.12 19.03
CA ALA A 175 11.04 2.58 20.20
C ALA A 175 12.54 2.22 20.10
N ALA A 176 12.86 1.01 19.64
CA ALA A 176 14.24 0.59 19.41
C ALA A 176 14.92 1.44 18.31
N ALA A 177 14.22 1.74 17.21
CA ALA A 177 14.73 2.57 16.12
C ALA A 177 14.98 4.02 16.57
N GLN A 178 14.07 4.59 17.38
CA GLN A 178 14.24 5.93 17.95
C GLN A 178 15.45 6.00 18.88
N ARG A 179 15.63 5.01 19.77
CA ARG A 179 16.83 4.91 20.63
C ARG A 179 18.12 4.80 19.81
N ALA A 180 18.12 3.97 18.76
CA ALA A 180 19.31 3.73 17.95
C ALA A 180 19.71 4.93 17.06
N THR A 181 18.74 5.80 16.71
CA THR A 181 18.97 6.93 15.81
C THR A 181 19.00 8.28 16.52
N GLY A 182 18.47 8.36 17.75
CA GLY A 182 18.32 9.62 18.49
C GLY A 182 17.31 10.58 17.85
N ARG A 183 16.40 10.10 17.00
CA ARG A 183 15.47 10.91 16.23
C ARG A 183 14.03 10.44 16.42
N PRO A 184 13.03 11.34 16.36
CA PRO A 184 11.65 10.93 16.24
C PRO A 184 11.45 10.20 14.90
N LEU A 185 10.81 9.04 14.98
CA LEU A 185 10.46 8.20 13.84
C LEU A 185 8.99 7.84 13.98
N PRO A 186 8.06 8.68 13.50
CA PRO A 186 6.63 8.37 13.56
C PRO A 186 6.31 7.16 12.68
N ILE A 187 5.29 6.40 13.05
CA ILE A 187 4.72 5.37 12.17
C ILE A 187 3.97 6.09 11.04
N ASN A 188 4.36 5.81 9.81
CA ASN A 188 3.67 6.35 8.63
C ASN A 188 2.47 5.47 8.26
N VAL A 189 1.64 5.95 7.33
CA VAL A 189 0.47 5.19 6.85
C VAL A 189 0.83 3.78 6.36
N ASP A 190 2.00 3.59 5.74
CA ASP A 190 2.40 2.29 5.21
C ASP A 190 2.68 1.30 6.34
N GLY A 191 3.32 1.76 7.43
CA GLY A 191 3.55 0.98 8.63
C GLY A 191 2.25 0.66 9.37
N ALA A 192 1.35 1.64 9.50
CA ALA A 192 0.04 1.43 10.11
C ALA A 192 -0.81 0.43 9.30
N ALA A 193 -0.82 0.58 7.97
CA ALA A 193 -1.47 -0.36 7.07
C ALA A 193 -0.88 -1.77 7.21
N ALA A 194 0.45 -1.91 7.23
CA ALA A 194 1.11 -3.22 7.38
C ALA A 194 0.75 -3.94 8.68
N VAL A 195 0.68 -3.19 9.80
CA VAL A 195 0.20 -3.70 11.10
C VAL A 195 -1.23 -4.22 10.97
N LEU A 196 -2.14 -3.39 10.46
CA LEU A 196 -3.56 -3.73 10.32
C LEU A 196 -3.79 -4.90 9.36
N LEU A 197 -3.13 -4.90 8.20
CA LEU A 197 -3.22 -5.97 7.22
C LEU A 197 -2.72 -7.31 7.80
N THR A 198 -1.71 -7.26 8.68
CA THR A 198 -1.25 -8.44 9.42
C THR A 198 -2.31 -8.93 10.41
N GLN A 199 -2.96 -8.03 11.13
CA GLN A 199 -3.99 -8.37 12.12
C GLN A 199 -5.26 -8.95 11.48
N VAL A 200 -5.63 -8.53 10.27
CA VAL A 200 -6.75 -9.12 9.51
C VAL A 200 -6.38 -10.42 8.78
N GLY A 201 -5.11 -10.86 8.91
CA GLY A 201 -4.66 -12.15 8.38
C GLY A 201 -4.34 -12.17 6.89
N LEU A 202 -4.01 -11.02 6.30
CA LEU A 202 -3.50 -10.98 4.93
C LEU A 202 -2.02 -11.40 4.89
N PRO A 203 -1.63 -12.29 3.96
CA PRO A 203 -0.24 -12.67 3.80
C PRO A 203 0.58 -11.46 3.34
N TRP A 204 1.77 -11.27 3.92
CA TRP A 204 2.61 -10.09 3.65
C TRP A 204 2.92 -9.90 2.16
N GLN A 205 2.98 -10.98 1.38
CA GLN A 205 3.19 -10.97 -0.07
C GLN A 205 2.08 -10.23 -0.83
N ALA A 206 0.86 -10.20 -0.28
CA ALA A 206 -0.28 -9.53 -0.87
C ALA A 206 -0.44 -8.07 -0.41
N CYS A 207 0.21 -7.66 0.69
CA CYS A 207 -0.01 -6.35 1.28
C CYS A 207 0.34 -5.19 0.35
N ARG A 208 1.39 -5.33 -0.47
CA ARG A 208 1.69 -4.33 -1.52
C ARG A 208 0.57 -4.28 -2.57
N GLY A 209 -0.01 -5.43 -2.92
CA GLY A 209 -1.14 -5.52 -3.84
C GLY A 209 -2.37 -4.73 -3.36
N ILE A 210 -2.66 -4.74 -2.05
CA ILE A 210 -3.74 -3.92 -1.46
C ILE A 210 -3.51 -2.43 -1.72
N ALA A 211 -2.27 -1.96 -1.54
CA ALA A 211 -1.93 -0.57 -1.83
C ALA A 211 -2.11 -0.24 -3.31
N LEU A 212 -1.75 -1.16 -4.22
CA LEU A 212 -1.96 -0.97 -5.66
C LEU A 212 -3.44 -0.92 -6.02
N VAL A 213 -4.29 -1.75 -5.41
CA VAL A 213 -5.75 -1.70 -5.59
C VAL A 213 -6.29 -0.33 -5.16
N ALA A 214 -5.93 0.14 -3.96
CA ALA A 214 -6.34 1.46 -3.48
C ALA A 214 -5.85 2.59 -4.41
N ARG A 215 -4.57 2.56 -4.81
CA ARG A 215 -3.99 3.56 -5.70
C ARG A 215 -4.62 3.57 -7.08
N SER A 216 -5.07 2.43 -7.59
CA SER A 216 -5.74 2.35 -8.89
C SER A 216 -7.00 3.22 -8.91
N ALA A 217 -7.78 3.21 -7.83
CA ALA A 217 -8.97 4.06 -7.72
C ALA A 217 -8.61 5.56 -7.76
N GLY A 218 -7.58 5.99 -7.02
CA GLY A 218 -7.11 7.38 -7.03
C GLY A 218 -6.56 7.80 -8.40
N LEU A 219 -5.80 6.93 -9.07
CA LEU A 219 -5.28 7.20 -10.41
C LEU A 219 -6.39 7.37 -11.44
N ILE A 220 -7.41 6.51 -11.43
CA ILE A 220 -8.59 6.68 -12.29
C ILE A 220 -9.26 8.03 -12.02
N GLY A 221 -9.39 8.42 -10.74
CA GLY A 221 -9.89 9.75 -10.35
C GLY A 221 -9.05 10.88 -10.94
N HIS A 222 -7.73 10.79 -10.86
CA HIS A 222 -6.82 11.77 -11.45
C HIS A 222 -6.96 11.89 -12.97
N LEU A 223 -7.16 10.78 -13.68
CA LEU A 223 -7.32 10.77 -15.14
C LEU A 223 -8.66 11.37 -15.57
N LEU A 224 -9.75 11.06 -14.85
CA LEU A 224 -11.04 11.70 -15.10
C LEU A 224 -11.03 13.21 -14.80
N ASP A 225 -10.27 13.62 -13.78
CA ASP A 225 -10.03 15.03 -13.50
C ASP A 225 -9.21 15.69 -14.61
N GLU A 226 -8.17 15.03 -15.13
CA GLU A 226 -7.35 15.52 -16.25
C GLU A 226 -8.18 15.79 -17.51
N GLN A 227 -9.18 14.95 -17.81
CA GLN A 227 -10.11 15.17 -18.93
C GLN A 227 -10.97 16.43 -18.78
N ARG A 228 -11.23 16.87 -17.54
CA ARG A 228 -12.08 18.04 -17.23
C ARG A 228 -11.25 19.30 -17.02
N GLN A 229 -10.10 19.15 -16.38
CA GLN A 229 -9.16 20.21 -16.01
C GLN A 229 -7.74 19.75 -16.36
N PRO A 230 -7.31 19.93 -17.62
CA PRO A 230 -6.00 19.48 -18.05
C PRO A 230 -4.86 20.18 -17.29
N THR A 231 -3.96 19.40 -16.70
CA THR A 231 -2.77 19.87 -15.97
C THR A 231 -1.48 19.29 -16.51
N ALA A 232 -1.52 18.19 -17.27
CA ALA A 232 -0.33 17.47 -17.74
C ALA A 232 0.60 18.36 -18.59
N SER A 233 0.06 19.20 -19.47
CA SER A 233 0.86 20.15 -20.25
C SER A 233 1.57 21.17 -19.37
N ALA A 234 0.94 21.62 -18.28
CA ALA A 234 1.56 22.54 -17.32
C ALA A 234 2.64 21.85 -16.49
N ILE A 235 2.44 20.57 -16.12
CA ILE A 235 3.45 19.73 -15.47
C ILE A 235 4.67 19.60 -16.37
N TRP A 236 4.47 19.26 -17.66
CA TRP A 236 5.56 19.13 -18.63
C TRP A 236 6.31 20.45 -18.81
N ALA A 237 5.61 21.56 -19.08
CA ALA A 237 6.25 22.87 -19.24
C ALA A 237 7.03 23.30 -17.99
N SER A 238 6.53 22.97 -16.79
CA SER A 238 7.23 23.24 -15.53
C SER A 238 8.51 22.42 -15.40
N ALA A 239 8.52 21.16 -15.85
CA ALA A 239 9.70 20.31 -15.84
C ALA A 239 10.80 20.83 -16.79
N GLU A 240 10.44 21.24 -18.01
CA GLU A 240 11.39 21.83 -18.97
C GLU A 240 12.05 23.10 -18.42
N LYS A 241 11.26 23.96 -17.75
CA LYS A 241 11.79 25.17 -17.11
C LYS A 241 12.72 24.84 -15.94
N ALA A 242 12.41 23.81 -15.15
CA ALA A 242 13.17 23.44 -13.97
C ALA A 242 14.46 22.67 -14.29
N VAL A 243 14.54 22.00 -15.44
CA VAL A 243 15.67 21.17 -15.86
C VAL A 243 16.21 21.68 -17.21
N PRO A 244 16.94 22.81 -17.22
CA PRO A 244 17.43 23.39 -18.47
C PRO A 244 18.46 22.48 -19.12
N TYR A 245 18.43 22.41 -20.46
CA TYR A 245 19.45 21.71 -21.23
C TYR A 245 20.80 22.43 -21.12
N GLN A 246 21.83 21.68 -20.74
CA GLN A 246 23.22 22.12 -20.81
C GLN A 246 23.94 21.25 -21.84
N PRO A 247 24.47 21.81 -22.94
CA PRO A 247 25.24 21.03 -23.89
C PRO A 247 26.49 20.44 -23.21
N PRO A 248 26.91 19.22 -23.57
CA PRO A 248 28.17 18.68 -23.09
C PRO A 248 29.34 19.50 -23.66
N ASP A 249 30.45 19.60 -22.92
CA ASP A 249 31.70 20.13 -23.44
C ASP A 249 32.25 19.15 -24.49
N VAL A 250 32.16 19.51 -25.78
CA VAL A 250 32.71 18.71 -26.88
C VAL A 250 34.11 19.25 -27.22
N PRO A 251 35.20 18.50 -27.00
CA PRO A 251 36.53 18.90 -27.45
C PRO A 251 36.58 18.93 -28.98
N GLY A 252 37.13 20.02 -29.54
CA GLY A 252 37.36 20.19 -30.98
C GLY A 252 38.58 19.44 -31.51
#